data_AF-A0A154NXP6-F1
#
_entry.id   AF-A0A154NXP6-F1
#
_cell.length_a   1.000
_cell.length_b   1.000
_cell.length_c   1.000
_cell.angle_alpha   90.00
_cell.angle_beta   90.00
_cell.angle_gamma   90.00
#
_symmetry.space_group_name_H-M   'P 1'
#
loop_
_entity.id
_entity.type
_entity.pdbx_description
1 polymer ?
#
loop_
_entity_poly.entity_id
_entity_poly.type
_entity_poly.pdbx_seq_one_letter_code
_entity_poly.pdbx_strand_id
1 'polypeptide(L)'
;MDKLTSIYGKDTEQKKCALLQEFFNYSFAKGSDIGTHVSTHENLSYRLNVLDQTIDDTMLITKTLTTLPAEYKHFASAWDSTPLAERTLINLIARLQLEENRLKLEETAQENVAFKSSIRKCYKCNGFNHIAKFCKKESAERNQF
;
A
#
# COMPACT_ATOMS: atom_id res chain seq x y z
N MET A 1 33.85 10.57 -38.37
CA MET A 1 33.64 9.81 -37.11
C MET A 1 32.23 10.11 -36.56
N ASP A 2 31.18 10.05 -37.38
CA ASP A 2 29.99 10.89 -37.09
C ASP A 2 28.63 10.18 -37.05
N LYS A 3 28.46 9.06 -37.77
CA LYS A 3 27.14 8.38 -37.82
C LYS A 3 26.87 7.50 -36.59
N LEU A 4 27.88 6.74 -36.14
CA LEU A 4 27.74 5.85 -34.98
C LEU A 4 27.55 6.64 -33.67
N THR A 5 28.31 7.72 -33.48
CA THR A 5 28.17 8.63 -32.32
C THR A 5 26.80 9.30 -32.30
N SER A 6 26.30 9.73 -33.46
CA SER A 6 24.97 10.36 -33.58
C SER A 6 23.83 9.36 -33.28
N ILE A 7 23.90 8.13 -33.79
CA ILE A 7 22.90 7.08 -33.50
C ILE A 7 22.95 6.71 -32.01
N TYR A 8 24.13 6.47 -31.45
CA TYR A 8 24.29 6.11 -30.05
C TYR A 8 23.78 7.22 -29.10
N GLY A 9 24.10 8.48 -29.39
CA GLY A 9 23.58 9.62 -28.64
C GLY A 9 22.06 9.73 -28.70
N LYS A 10 21.45 9.52 -29.88
CA LYS A 10 20.00 9.54 -30.06
C LYS A 10 19.31 8.43 -29.26
N ASP A 11 19.86 7.22 -29.29
CA ASP A 11 19.32 6.08 -28.54
C ASP A 11 19.40 6.31 -27.02
N THR A 12 20.49 6.94 -26.55
CA THR A 12 20.66 7.32 -25.14
C THR A 12 19.62 8.33 -24.68
N GLU A 13 19.40 9.41 -25.46
CA GLU A 13 18.40 10.43 -25.12
C GLU A 13 16.97 9.87 -25.17
N GLN A 14 16.67 8.98 -26.12
CA GLN A 14 15.37 8.30 -26.18
C GLN A 14 15.13 7.41 -24.95
N LYS A 15 16.15 6.66 -24.52
CA LYS A 15 16.07 5.84 -23.29
C LYS A 15 15.86 6.71 -22.05
N LYS A 16 16.58 7.83 -21.94
CA LYS A 16 16.43 8.80 -20.85
C LYS A 16 15.00 9.34 -20.79
N CYS A 17 14.46 9.77 -21.94
CA CYS A 17 13.07 10.23 -22.03
C CYS A 17 12.06 9.15 -21.61
N ALA A 18 12.21 7.91 -22.07
CA ALA A 18 11.33 6.81 -21.71
C ALA A 18 11.38 6.50 -20.21
N LEU A 19 12.59 6.49 -19.62
CA LEU A 19 12.79 6.29 -18.19
C LEU A 19 12.18 7.40 -17.34
N LEU A 20 12.30 8.67 -17.76
CA LEU A 20 11.68 9.79 -17.08
C LEU A 20 10.16 9.67 -17.11
N GLN A 21 9.58 9.28 -18.25
CA GLN A 21 8.14 9.02 -18.34
C GLN A 21 7.71 7.90 -17.40
N GLU A 22 8.46 6.80 -17.34
CA GLU A 22 8.21 5.69 -16.42
C GLU A 22 8.27 6.17 -14.96
N PHE A 23 9.32 6.91 -14.59
CA PHE A 23 9.49 7.49 -13.26
C PHE A 23 8.33 8.41 -12.86
N PHE A 24 7.94 9.36 -13.72
CA PHE A 24 6.87 10.29 -13.37
C PHE A 24 5.48 9.65 -13.33
N ASN A 25 5.20 8.69 -14.22
CA ASN A 25 3.88 8.04 -14.32
C ASN A 25 3.69 6.88 -13.34
N TYR A 26 4.78 6.34 -12.79
CA TYR A 26 4.68 5.26 -11.82
C TYR A 26 3.92 5.72 -10.56
N SER A 27 3.07 4.83 -10.05
CA SER A 27 2.25 5.00 -8.85
C SER A 27 2.20 3.68 -8.09
N PHE A 28 1.85 3.72 -6.80
CA PHE A 28 1.75 2.52 -5.99
C PHE A 28 0.68 1.56 -6.55
N ALA A 29 1.11 0.37 -6.97
CA ALA A 29 0.21 -0.61 -7.58
C ALA A 29 -0.66 -1.32 -6.54
N LYS A 30 -1.93 -1.54 -6.86
CA LYS A 30 -2.87 -2.25 -5.98
C LYS A 30 -2.36 -3.67 -5.70
N GLY A 31 -2.28 -4.03 -4.42
CA GLY A 31 -1.79 -5.34 -3.96
C GLY A 31 -0.26 -5.48 -3.95
N SER A 32 0.48 -4.40 -4.25
CA SER A 32 1.92 -4.33 -4.02
C SER A 32 2.22 -4.01 -2.55
N ASP A 33 3.46 -4.24 -2.14
CA ASP A 33 3.99 -3.87 -0.84
C ASP A 33 4.96 -2.68 -0.94
N ILE A 34 5.23 -2.04 0.20
CA ILE A 34 6.13 -0.90 0.34
C ILE A 34 7.55 -1.21 -0.15
N GLY A 35 8.05 -2.42 0.11
CA GLY A 35 9.38 -2.83 -0.33
C GLY A 35 9.50 -2.87 -1.85
N THR A 36 8.52 -3.47 -2.52
CA THR A 36 8.41 -3.50 -3.98
C THR A 36 8.26 -2.08 -4.55
N HIS A 37 7.44 -1.24 -3.91
CA HIS A 37 7.24 0.15 -4.34
C HIS A 37 8.53 0.97 -4.31
N VAL A 38 9.25 0.94 -3.18
CA VAL A 38 10.53 1.64 -2.99
C VAL A 38 11.58 1.10 -3.96
N SER A 39 11.71 -0.22 -4.07
CA SER A 39 12.69 -0.86 -4.97
C SER A 39 12.49 -0.44 -6.43
N THR A 40 11.23 -0.23 -6.84
CA THR A 40 10.92 0.25 -8.20
C THR A 40 11.42 1.68 -8.41
N HIS A 41 11.19 2.58 -7.45
CA HIS A 41 11.71 3.95 -7.49
C HIS A 41 13.24 4.00 -7.49
N GLU A 42 13.89 3.22 -6.63
CA GLU A 42 15.36 3.13 -6.57
C GLU A 42 15.93 2.60 -7.89
N ASN A 43 15.30 1.59 -8.49
CA ASN A 43 15.73 1.04 -9.78
C ASN A 43 15.66 2.08 -10.90
N LEU A 44 14.55 2.82 -11.00
CA LEU A 44 14.38 3.87 -12.00
C LEU A 44 15.38 5.00 -11.80
N SER A 45 15.60 5.42 -10.55
CA SER A 45 16.55 6.46 -10.19
C SER A 45 17.99 6.04 -10.53
N TYR A 46 18.36 4.79 -10.20
CA TYR A 46 19.66 4.24 -10.59
C TYR A 46 19.86 4.26 -12.11
N ARG A 47 18.88 3.76 -12.88
CA ARG A 47 18.94 3.74 -14.35
C ARG A 47 19.05 5.14 -14.95
N LEU A 48 18.37 6.13 -14.37
CA LEU A 48 18.46 7.53 -14.79
C LEU A 48 19.84 8.13 -14.45
N ASN A 49 20.35 7.90 -13.25
CA ASN A 49 21.66 8.39 -12.82
C ASN A 49 22.80 7.80 -13.68
N VAL A 50 22.71 6.54 -14.11
CA VAL A 50 23.65 5.93 -15.07
C VAL A 50 23.66 6.62 -16.44
N LEU A 51 22.58 7.32 -16.80
CA LEU A 51 22.46 8.11 -18.03
C LEU A 51 22.72 9.61 -17.80
N ASP A 52 23.40 9.96 -16.71
CA ASP A 52 23.69 11.34 -16.29
C ASP A 52 22.42 12.19 -16.04
N GLN A 53 21.29 11.55 -15.75
CA GLN A 53 20.07 12.23 -15.29
C GLN A 53 19.96 12.11 -13.78
N THR A 54 20.29 13.19 -13.07
CA THR A 54 20.27 13.18 -11.60
C THR A 54 18.87 12.98 -11.05
N ILE A 55 18.72 11.97 -10.20
CA ILE A 55 17.59 11.78 -9.31
C ILE A 55 18.17 11.60 -7.91
N ASP A 56 17.94 12.59 -7.04
CA ASP A 56 18.46 12.61 -5.67
C ASP A 56 17.47 12.02 -4.65
N ASP A 57 17.95 11.84 -3.42
CA ASP A 57 17.15 11.31 -2.32
C ASP A 57 15.92 12.16 -2.01
N THR A 58 15.99 13.49 -2.21
CA THR A 58 14.85 14.38 -1.97
C THR A 58 13.74 14.13 -2.98
N MET A 59 14.10 13.94 -4.25
CA MET A 59 13.17 13.54 -5.30
C MET A 59 12.57 12.15 -5.03
N LEU A 60 13.38 11.19 -4.59
CA LEU A 60 12.93 9.84 -4.23
C LEU A 60 11.95 9.85 -3.06
N ILE A 61 12.26 10.57 -1.99
CA ILE A 61 11.39 10.72 -0.82
C ILE A 61 10.06 11.36 -1.25
N THR A 62 10.13 12.47 -1.98
CA THR A 62 8.94 13.20 -2.45
C THR A 62 8.08 12.32 -3.37
N LYS A 63 8.71 11.61 -4.30
CA LYS A 63 8.02 10.74 -5.24
C LYS A 63 7.35 9.58 -4.51
N THR A 64 8.06 8.93 -3.59
CA THR A 64 7.53 7.85 -2.76
C THR A 64 6.30 8.31 -1.99
N LEU A 65 6.36 9.45 -1.29
CA LEU A 65 5.24 9.97 -0.50
C LEU A 65 4.02 10.32 -1.36
N THR A 66 4.22 10.91 -2.54
CA THR A 66 3.12 11.38 -3.40
C THR A 66 2.44 10.27 -4.18
N THR A 67 3.06 9.10 -4.32
CA THR A 67 2.48 7.94 -4.98
C THR A 67 1.83 6.94 -4.03
N LEU A 68 1.94 7.12 -2.72
CA LEU A 68 1.31 6.25 -1.73
C LEU A 68 -0.22 6.30 -1.84
N PRO A 69 -0.91 5.17 -1.59
CA PRO A 69 -2.36 5.13 -1.63
C PRO A 69 -2.95 5.76 -0.36
N ALA A 70 -4.25 6.07 -0.39
CA ALA A 70 -4.90 6.94 0.60
C ALA A 70 -4.91 6.37 2.03
N GLU A 71 -4.71 5.06 2.18
CA GLU A 71 -4.58 4.36 3.46
C GLU A 71 -3.38 4.88 4.27
N TYR A 72 -2.35 5.40 3.59
CA TYR A 72 -1.16 5.97 4.23
C TYR A 72 -1.29 7.47 4.55
N LYS A 73 -2.48 8.08 4.44
CA LYS A 73 -2.67 9.53 4.65
C LYS A 73 -2.12 10.05 5.99
N HIS A 74 -2.20 9.24 7.05
CA HIS A 74 -1.71 9.60 8.38
C HIS A 74 -0.18 9.55 8.45
N PHE A 75 0.44 8.67 7.67
CA PHE A 75 1.89 8.58 7.56
C PHE A 75 2.50 9.89 7.03
N ALA A 76 1.92 10.46 5.98
CA ALA A 76 2.42 11.70 5.37
C ALA A 76 2.52 12.84 6.40
N SER A 77 1.45 13.06 7.18
CA SER A 77 1.45 14.07 8.24
C SER A 77 2.50 13.81 9.34
N ALA A 78 2.68 12.54 9.72
CA ALA A 78 3.70 12.16 10.69
C ALA A 78 5.13 12.30 10.12
N TRP A 79 5.31 12.10 8.82
CA TRP A 79 6.57 12.30 8.14
C TRP A 79 6.93 13.79 8.06
N ASP A 80 5.97 14.65 7.72
CA ASP A 80 6.14 16.11 7.68
C ASP A 80 6.47 16.73 9.03
N SER A 81 6.22 16.01 10.13
CA SER A 81 6.58 16.43 11.49
C SER A 81 7.99 15.96 11.92
N THR A 82 8.67 15.17 11.08
CA THR A 82 10.00 14.62 11.38
C THR A 82 11.07 15.71 11.31
N PRO A 83 12.06 15.75 12.24
CA PRO A 83 13.19 16.66 12.13
C PRO A 83 13.92 16.52 10.80
N LEU A 84 14.36 17.64 10.21
CA LEU A 84 15.00 17.64 8.88
C LEU A 84 16.21 16.69 8.78
N ALA A 85 17.03 16.65 9.83
CA ALA A 85 18.20 15.76 9.90
C ALA A 85 17.83 14.26 9.85
N GLU A 86 16.59 13.91 10.21
CA GLU A 86 16.07 12.55 10.20
C GLU A 86 15.27 12.22 8.94
N ARG A 87 15.02 13.19 8.05
CA ARG A 87 14.30 12.99 6.77
C ARG A 87 15.21 12.38 5.70
N THR A 88 15.77 11.21 6.02
CA THR A 88 16.59 10.42 5.10
C THR A 88 15.75 9.35 4.41
N LEU A 89 16.18 8.89 3.24
CA LEU A 89 15.50 7.81 2.52
C LEU A 89 15.44 6.52 3.36
N ILE A 90 16.52 6.20 4.07
CA ILE A 90 16.60 5.02 4.97
C ILE A 90 15.52 5.10 6.06
N ASN A 91 15.38 6.25 6.71
CA ASN A 91 14.38 6.42 7.78
C ASN A 91 12.95 6.40 7.22
N LEU A 92 12.74 6.94 6.02
CA LEU A 92 11.44 6.87 5.34
C LEU A 92 11.02 5.41 5.13
N ILE A 93 11.91 4.61 4.54
CA ILE A 93 11.66 3.20 4.20
C ILE A 93 11.33 2.41 5.47
N ALA A 94 12.16 2.53 6.51
CA ALA A 94 11.96 1.80 7.76
C ALA A 94 10.61 2.13 8.42
N ARG A 95 10.22 3.42 8.41
CA ARG A 95 8.94 3.86 8.99
C ARG A 95 7.75 3.45 8.13
N LEU A 96 7.86 3.48 6.81
CA LEU A 96 6.79 3.01 5.92
C LEU A 96 6.53 1.51 6.07
N GLN A 97 7.58 0.70 6.20
CA GLN A 97 7.44 -0.74 6.45
C GLN A 97 6.75 -1.03 7.79
N LEU A 98 7.05 -0.24 8.83
CA LEU A 98 6.35 -0.37 10.11
C LEU A 98 4.87 -0.01 9.97
N GLU A 99 4.55 1.05 9.24
CA GLU A 99 3.15 1.46 9.02
C GLU A 99 2.38 0.43 8.18
N GLU A 100 2.99 -0.14 7.15
CA GLU A 100 2.39 -1.22 6.36
C GLU A 100 1.99 -2.41 7.25
N ASN A 101 2.86 -2.80 8.18
CA ASN A 101 2.55 -3.87 9.12
C ASN A 101 1.36 -3.52 10.03
N ARG A 102 1.22 -2.25 10.44
CA ARG A 102 0.08 -1.79 11.26
C ARG A 102 -1.22 -1.85 10.46
N LEU A 103 -1.22 -1.39 9.21
CA LEU A 103 -2.37 -1.45 8.32
C LEU A 103 -2.84 -2.89 8.08
N LYS A 104 -1.90 -3.83 7.83
CA LYS A 104 -2.21 -5.26 7.68
C LYS A 104 -2.87 -5.86 8.93
N LEU A 105 -2.44 -5.46 10.12
CA LEU A 105 -3.03 -5.91 11.39
C LEU A 105 -4.45 -5.35 11.59
N GLU A 106 -4.68 -4.09 11.23
CA GLU A 106 -6.01 -3.44 11.30
C GLU A 106 -7.01 -4.09 10.33
N GLU A 107 -6.59 -4.37 9.11
CA GLU A 107 -7.41 -5.08 8.10
C GLU A 107 -7.83 -6.47 8.63
N THR A 108 -6.87 -7.24 9.14
CA THR A 108 -7.12 -8.56 9.74
C THR A 108 -8.07 -8.47 10.94
N ALA A 109 -7.92 -7.45 11.80
CA ALA A 109 -8.79 -7.26 12.95
C ALA A 109 -10.24 -6.95 12.52
N GLN A 110 -10.41 -6.12 11.49
CA GLN A 110 -11.73 -5.73 10.97
C GLN A 110 -12.47 -6.90 10.32
N GLU A 111 -11.77 -7.73 9.55
CA GLU A 111 -12.31 -8.98 8.99
C GLU A 111 -12.81 -9.93 10.10
N ASN A 112 -12.00 -10.08 11.15
CA ASN A 112 -12.35 -10.92 12.30
C ASN A 112 -13.60 -10.43 13.05
N VAL A 113 -13.82 -9.12 13.16
CA VAL A 113 -15.03 -8.55 13.78
C VAL A 113 -16.26 -8.78 12.88
N ALA A 114 -16.13 -8.55 11.58
CA ALA A 114 -17.22 -8.78 10.62
C ALA A 114 -17.70 -10.24 10.65
N PHE A 115 -16.76 -11.19 10.68
CA PHE A 115 -17.06 -12.63 10.80
C PHE A 115 -17.83 -12.97 12.08
N LYS A 116 -17.42 -12.40 13.22
CA LYS A 116 -18.13 -12.61 14.51
C LYS A 116 -19.54 -12.02 14.51
N SER A 117 -19.81 -10.94 13.79
CA SER A 117 -21.12 -10.29 13.75
C SER A 117 -22.19 -11.11 13.00
N SER A 118 -21.78 -11.96 12.05
CA SER A 118 -22.67 -12.82 11.27
C SER A 118 -23.24 -13.99 12.08
N ILE A 119 -22.62 -14.33 13.22
CA ILE A 119 -23.08 -15.38 14.12
C ILE A 119 -24.16 -14.79 15.04
N ARG A 120 -25.39 -14.67 14.52
CA ARG A 120 -26.54 -14.29 15.35
C ARG A 120 -26.97 -15.46 16.24
N LYS A 121 -26.94 -15.26 17.55
CA LYS A 121 -27.50 -16.18 18.54
C LYS A 121 -29.01 -15.97 18.67
N CYS A 122 -29.77 -17.06 18.66
CA CYS A 122 -31.18 -17.05 18.97
C CYS A 122 -31.39 -16.80 20.48
N TYR A 123 -32.04 -15.71 20.86
CA TYR A 123 -32.28 -15.39 22.27
C TYR A 123 -33.21 -16.38 22.99
N LYS A 124 -34.01 -17.19 22.26
CA LYS A 124 -34.92 -18.18 22.85
C LYS A 124 -34.24 -19.50 23.22
N CYS A 125 -33.31 -19.98 22.39
CA CYS A 125 -32.69 -21.30 22.59
C CYS A 125 -31.16 -21.29 22.68
N ASN A 126 -30.56 -20.09 22.61
CA ASN A 126 -29.13 -19.83 22.52
C ASN A 126 -28.42 -20.54 21.34
N GLY A 127 -29.17 -21.04 20.36
CA GLY A 127 -28.65 -21.69 19.16
C GLY A 127 -28.18 -20.69 18.11
N PHE A 128 -27.31 -21.14 17.20
CA PHE A 128 -26.73 -20.32 16.14
C PHE A 128 -27.52 -20.43 14.81
N ASN A 129 -27.21 -19.56 13.84
CA ASN A 129 -27.71 -19.58 12.45
C ASN A 129 -29.23 -19.40 12.26
N HIS A 130 -29.95 -18.94 13.29
CA HIS A 130 -31.36 -18.55 13.17
C HIS A 130 -31.71 -17.48 14.21
N ILE A 131 -32.73 -16.67 13.91
CA ILE A 131 -33.32 -15.72 14.88
C ILE A 131 -34.51 -16.37 15.58
N ALA A 132 -34.91 -15.82 16.73
CA ALA A 132 -36.01 -16.37 17.55
C ALA A 132 -37.33 -16.56 16.80
N LYS A 133 -37.63 -15.72 15.80
CA LYS A 133 -38.81 -15.85 14.93
C LYS A 133 -38.85 -17.18 14.17
N PHE A 134 -37.71 -17.78 13.90
CA PHE A 134 -37.56 -19.06 13.18
C PHE A 134 -37.10 -20.20 14.11
N CYS A 135 -37.27 -20.04 15.43
CA CYS A 135 -36.84 -21.05 16.40
C CYS A 135 -37.82 -22.23 16.47
N LYS A 136 -37.33 -23.45 16.22
CA LYS A 136 -38.13 -24.68 16.22
C LYS A 136 -38.38 -25.29 17.61
N LYS A 137 -37.78 -24.77 18.69
CA LYS A 137 -37.95 -25.32 20.05
C LYS A 137 -39.29 -24.98 20.71
N GLU A 138 -39.96 -23.92 20.26
CA GLU A 138 -41.19 -23.42 20.90
C GLU A 138 -42.47 -24.18 20.50
N SER A 139 -42.39 -25.05 19.49
CA SER A 139 -43.53 -25.88 19.03
C SER A 139 -43.69 -27.19 19.80
N ALA A 140 -42.81 -27.52 20.74
CA ALA A 140 -42.83 -28.78 21.47
C ALA A 140 -43.55 -28.72 22.84
N GLU A 141 -43.77 -27.53 23.41
CA GLU A 141 -44.34 -27.37 24.77
C GLU A 141 -45.82 -26.97 24.78
N ARG A 142 -46.48 -26.91 23.61
CA ARG A 142 -47.87 -26.43 23.49
C ARG A 142 -48.94 -27.50 23.25
N ASN A 143 -48.60 -28.79 23.35
CA ASN A 143 -49.55 -29.91 23.25
C ASN A 143 -49.52 -30.78 24.52
N GLN A 144 -49.82 -30.18 25.67
CA GLN A 144 -50.24 -30.90 26.87
C GLN A 144 -51.38 -30.13 27.55
N PHE A 145 -52.54 -30.05 26.88
CA PHE A 145 -53.86 -29.90 27.50
C PHE A 145 -54.89 -30.57 26.60
#